data_AF-A0A2Z4Y6M5-F1
#
_entry.id   AF-A0A2Z4Y6M5-F1
#
_cell.length_a   1.000
_cell.length_b   1.000
_cell.length_c   1.000
_cell.angle_alpha   90.00
_cell.angle_beta   90.00
_cell.angle_gamma   90.00
#
_symmetry.space_group_name_H-M   'P 1'
#
loop_
_entity.id
_entity.type
_entity.pdbx_description
1 polymer ?
#
loop_
_entity_poly.entity_id
_entity_poly.type
_entity_poly.pdbx_seq_one_letter_code
_entity_poly.pdbx_strand_id
1 'polypeptide(L)' 'MMCLMVNAIAKRSAQLHAGEKPQVPLSDEHRDYVKIATQEFLADKLVIQPRTTPKIEETAPLIQAE' A
#
# COMPACT_ATOMS: atom_id res chain seq x y z
N MET A 1 -5.83 10.15 7.77
CA MET A 1 -5.85 9.90 6.31
C MET A 1 -4.45 9.99 5.68
N MET A 2 -3.69 11.07 5.94
CA MET A 2 -2.37 11.32 5.32
C MET A 2 -1.33 10.20 5.51
N CYS A 3 -1.31 9.52 6.66
CA CYS A 3 -0.33 8.46 6.93
C CYS A 3 -0.50 7.22 6.02
N LEU A 4 -1.72 6.91 5.57
CA LEU A 4 -1.96 5.78 4.65
C LEU A 4 -1.46 6.11 3.23
N MET A 5 -1.59 7.37 2.82
CA MET A 5 -1.08 7.87 1.56
C MET A 5 0.45 7.80 1.50
N VAL A 6 1.14 8.32 2.52
CA VAL A 6 2.62 8.28 2.57
C VAL A 6 3.14 6.84 2.53
N ASN A 7 2.50 5.93 3.28
CA ASN A 7 2.87 4.51 3.27
C ASN A 7 2.64 3.85 1.90
N ALA A 8 1.54 4.17 1.21
CA ALA A 8 1.26 3.64 -0.13
C ALA A 8 2.29 4.12 -1.16
N ILE A 9 2.64 5.41 -1.13
CA ILE A 9 3.64 6.01 -2.02
C ILE A 9 5.03 5.42 -1.73
N ALA A 10 5.42 5.31 -0.46
CA ALA A 10 6.72 4.73 -0.08
C ALA A 10 6.83 3.26 -0.51
N LYS A 11 5.79 2.46 -0.25
CA LYS A 11 5.73 1.06 -0.70
C LYS A 11 5.86 0.96 -2.21
N ARG A 12 5.13 1.79 -2.96
CA ARG A 12 5.16 1.76 -4.41
C ARG A 12 6.49 2.20 -4.99
N SER A 13 7.11 3.24 -4.41
CA SER A 13 8.44 3.68 -4.81
C SER A 13 9.49 2.57 -4.65
N ALA A 14 9.39 1.75 -3.60
CA ALA A 14 10.28 0.60 -3.41
C ALA A 14 10.06 -0.49 -4.48
N GLN A 15 8.81 -0.74 -4.89
CA GLN A 15 8.47 -1.67 -5.98
C GLN A 15 9.06 -1.22 -7.31
N LEU A 16 8.92 0.07 -7.65
CA LEU A 16 9.51 0.64 -8.85
C LEU A 16 11.04 0.55 -8.83
N HIS A 17 11.66 0.80 -7.68
CA HIS A 17 13.10 0.62 -7.49
C HIS A 17 13.55 -0.85 -7.65
N ALA A 18 12.69 -1.80 -7.31
CA ALA A 18 12.93 -3.23 -7.52
C ALA A 18 12.72 -3.68 -8.98
N GLY A 19 12.31 -2.78 -9.88
CA GLY A 19 12.12 -3.05 -11.31
C GLY A 19 10.67 -3.33 -11.71
N GLU A 20 9.68 -3.13 -10.83
CA GLU A 20 8.28 -3.15 -11.26
C GLU A 20 7.99 -2.03 -12.26
N LYS A 21 7.11 -2.31 -13.23
CA LYS A 21 6.74 -1.33 -14.24
C LYS A 21 5.77 -0.29 -13.67
N PRO A 22 5.93 0.99 -14.05
CA PRO A 22 4.94 2.02 -13.82
C PRO A 22 3.58 1.64 -14.44
N GLN A 23 2.50 2.02 -13.75
CA GLN A 23 1.11 1.89 -14.20
C GLN A 23 0.62 3.13 -14.94
N VAL A 24 1.32 4.26 -14.79
CA VAL A 24 1.06 5.49 -15.54
C VAL A 24 2.13 5.68 -16.62
N PRO A 25 1.78 6.26 -17.79
CA PRO A 25 2.77 6.60 -18.80
C PRO A 25 3.81 7.55 -18.22
N LEU A 26 5.08 7.20 -18.35
CA LEU A 26 6.18 8.10 -18.00
C LEU A 26 6.49 8.99 -19.20
N SER A 27 6.60 10.29 -19.00
CA SER A 27 7.42 11.09 -19.92
C SER A 27 8.89 10.73 -19.72
N ASP A 28 9.69 10.83 -20.78
CA ASP A 28 11.10 10.37 -20.83
C ASP A 28 12.02 10.95 -19.72
N GLU A 29 11.57 12.00 -19.02
CA GLU A 29 12.33 12.70 -17.98
C GLU A 29 12.14 12.12 -16.56
N HIS A 30 11.25 11.16 -16.33
CA HIS A 30 10.92 10.69 -14.98
C HIS A 30 11.67 9.42 -14.57
N ARG A 31 12.87 9.57 -13.98
CA ARG A 31 13.55 8.50 -13.20
C ARG A 31 13.25 8.52 -11.70
N ASP A 32 12.45 9.48 -11.23
CA ASP A 32 12.16 9.62 -9.80
C ASP A 32 10.96 8.74 -9.41
N TYR A 33 11.26 7.61 -8.75
CA TYR A 33 10.26 6.64 -8.32
C TYR A 33 9.23 7.20 -7.33
N VAL A 34 9.59 8.22 -6.54
CA VAL A 34 8.64 8.87 -5.62
C VAL A 34 7.64 9.69 -6.39
N LYS A 35 8.08 10.43 -7.42
CA LYS A 35 7.17 11.19 -8.30
C LYS A 35 6.22 10.28 -9.05
N ILE A 36 6.73 9.16 -9.58
CA ILE A 36 5.90 8.16 -10.28
C ILE A 36 4.87 7.58 -9.34
N ALA A 37 5.28 7.11 -8.15
CA ALA A 37 4.37 6.57 -7.15
C ALA A 37 3.31 7.60 -6.69
N THR A 38 3.69 8.88 -6.61
CA THR A 38 2.75 9.97 -6.28
C THR A 38 1.74 10.19 -7.40
N GLN A 39 2.16 10.17 -8.67
CA GLN A 39 1.26 10.28 -9.82
C GLN A 39 0.30 9.08 -9.90
N GLU A 40 0.80 7.86 -9.67
CA GLU A 40 -0.04 6.67 -9.60
C GLU A 40 -1.06 6.74 -8.47
N PHE A 41 -0.68 7.29 -7.30
CA PHE A 41 -1.62 7.54 -6.20
C PHE A 41 -2.72 8.52 -6.62
N LEU A 42 -2.35 9.67 -7.20
CA LEU A 42 -3.29 10.72 -7.60
C LEU A 42 -4.21 10.30 -8.75
N ALA A 43 -3.78 9.33 -9.56
CA ALA A 43 -4.58 8.72 -10.62
C ALA A 43 -5.40 7.51 -10.14
N ASP A 44 -5.52 7.30 -8.82
CA ASP A 44 -6.22 6.17 -8.19
C ASP A 44 -5.76 4.79 -8.67
N LYS A 45 -4.47 4.67 -9.06
CA LYS A 45 -3.84 3.41 -9.48
C LYS A 45 -3.21 2.63 -8.33
N LEU A 46 -3.11 3.24 -7.14
CA LEU A 46 -2.64 2.56 -5.94
C LEU A 46 -3.82 2.11 -5.09
N VAL A 47 -3.96 0.79 -4.92
CA VAL A 47 -4.94 0.23 -4.00
C VAL A 47 -4.42 0.39 -2.57
N ILE A 48 -5.07 1.29 -1.81
CA ILE A 48 -4.74 1.54 -0.40
C ILE A 48 -5.73 0.78 0.43
N GLN A 49 -5.35 -0.43 0.82
CA GLN A 49 -6.14 -1.17 1.78
C GLN A 49 -5.87 -0.59 3.17
N PRO A 50 -6.89 -0.07 3.88
CA PRO A 50 -6.73 0.22 5.28
C PRO A 50 -6.34 -1.08 5.98
N ARG A 51 -5.50 -0.97 7.02
CA ARG A 51 -5.12 -2.11 7.84
C ARG A 51 -6.39 -2.64 8.50
N THR A 52 -7.04 -3.63 7.89
CA THR A 52 -8.09 -4.39 8.57
C THR A 52 -7.39 -5.09 9.71
N THR A 53 -7.70 -4.68 10.93
CA THR A 53 -7.36 -5.45 12.12
C THR A 53 -7.77 -6.89 11.80
N PRO A 54 -6.88 -7.89 11.86
CA PRO A 54 -7.33 -9.27 11.80
C PRO A 54 -8.39 -9.37 12.89
N LYS A 55 -9.63 -9.74 12.52
CA LYS A 55 -10.60 -10.18 13.50
C LYS A 55 -9.94 -11.38 14.15
N ILE A 56 -9.40 -11.18 15.34
CA ILE A 56 -9.07 -12.28 16.23
C ILE A 56 -10.45 -12.89 16.49
N GLU A 57 -10.82 -13.93 15.77
CA GLU A 57 -11.91 -14.78 16.19
C GLU A 57 -11.47 -15.31 17.56
N GLU A 58 -12.12 -14.79 18.59
CA GLU A 58 -11.96 -15.23 19.97
C GLU A 58 -12.46 -16.68 20.04
N THR A 59 -11.62 -17.62 19.63
CA THR A 59 -11.81 -19.03 19.96
C THR A 59 -11.35 -19.23 21.39
N ALA A 60 -12.17 -18.77 22.34
CA ALA A 60 -12.13 -19.28 23.70
C ALA A 60 -13.21 -20.37 23.81
N PRO A 61 -12.85 -21.66 23.95
CA PRO A 61 -13.70 -22.54 24.71
C PRO A 61 -13.59 -22.13 26.18
N LEU A 62 -14.70 -21.60 26.70
CA LEU A 62 -15.01 -21.59 28.13
C LEU A 62 -14.86 -23.04 28.64
N ILE A 63 -13.75 -23.35 29.31
CA ILE A 63 -13.72 -24.55 30.15
C ILE A 63 -14.29 -24.14 31.51
N GLN A 64 -15.58 -24.42 31.69
CA GLN A 64 -16.25 -24.49 32.99
C GLN A 64 -16.22 -25.94 33.51
N ALA A 65 -16.03 -26.06 34.83
CA ALA A 65 -16.20 -27.24 35.71
C ALA A 65 -15.22 -28.41 35.47
N GLU A 66 -14.67 -29.08 36.49
CA GLU A 66 -15.11 -29.36 37.87
C GLU A 66 -14.10 -28.96 38.95
#